data_AF-A0A4Q9YYG9-F1
#
_entry.id   AF-A0A4Q9YYG9-F1
#
_cell.length_a   1.000
_cell.length_b   1.000
_cell.length_c   1.000
_cell.angle_alpha   90.00
_cell.angle_beta   90.00
_cell.angle_gamma   90.00
#
_symmetry.space_group_name_H-M   'P 1'
#
loop_
_entity.id
_entity.type
_entity.pdbx_description
1 polymer ?
#
loop_
_entity_poly.entity_id
_entity_poly.type
_entity_poly.pdbx_seq_one_letter_code
_entity_poly.pdbx_strand_id
1 'polypeptide(L)'
;MKIIKSLFAFAAFFALNSVSAQTIIDRWPQIKAYHELMSKTYHPAEEGNLEPIRNNSELLLKRAEALSVETMPKEFRNPKTIETLLTLKKQTQVVNDLVRKKAADDEITKALALLHDTFHKIVGMCQPEKK
;
A
#
# COMPACT_ATOMS: atom_id res chain seq x y z
N MET A 1 -53.83 28.13 -34.42
CA MET A 1 -52.82 28.81 -33.55
C MET A 1 -53.20 28.48 -32.12
N LYS A 2 -52.32 28.17 -31.16
CA LYS A 2 -50.89 27.87 -31.11
C LYS A 2 -50.74 27.13 -29.76
N ILE A 3 -49.95 26.08 -29.79
CA ILE A 3 -49.61 25.22 -28.65
C ILE A 3 -48.77 26.04 -27.67
N ILE A 4 -49.13 26.05 -26.38
CA ILE A 4 -48.19 26.42 -25.32
C ILE A 4 -48.23 25.31 -24.28
N LYS A 5 -47.45 24.26 -24.55
CA LYS A 5 -46.99 23.32 -23.52
C LYS A 5 -45.72 23.92 -22.95
N SER A 6 -45.74 24.34 -21.70
CA SER A 6 -44.52 24.63 -20.95
C SER A 6 -44.73 24.38 -19.47
N LEU A 7 -43.63 24.02 -18.80
CA LEU A 7 -43.46 23.74 -17.37
C LEU A 7 -43.79 22.26 -17.03
N PHE A 8 -42.88 21.39 -16.64
CA PHE A 8 -41.61 21.55 -15.91
C PHE A 8 -40.60 20.51 -16.41
N ALA A 9 -39.40 20.95 -16.83
CA ALA A 9 -38.23 20.09 -16.87
C ALA A 9 -37.33 20.49 -15.69
N PHE A 10 -37.58 19.92 -14.51
CA PHE A 10 -36.63 20.00 -13.41
C PHE A 10 -35.55 18.96 -13.68
N ALA A 11 -34.59 19.34 -14.53
CA ALA A 11 -33.38 18.55 -14.71
C ALA A 11 -32.57 18.63 -13.41
N ALA A 12 -32.72 17.62 -12.56
CA ALA A 12 -31.87 17.43 -11.39
C ALA A 12 -30.45 17.08 -11.87
N PHE A 13 -29.65 18.11 -12.16
CA PHE A 13 -28.21 17.99 -12.35
C PHE A 13 -27.55 17.93 -10.96
N PHE A 14 -27.80 16.85 -10.21
CA PHE A 14 -26.89 16.48 -9.14
C PHE A 14 -25.66 15.86 -9.80
N ALA A 15 -24.70 16.72 -10.16
CA ALA A 15 -23.34 16.27 -10.42
C ALA A 15 -22.85 15.58 -9.14
N LEU A 16 -22.87 14.25 -9.14
CA LEU A 16 -22.22 13.41 -8.16
C LEU A 16 -20.73 13.75 -8.21
N ASN A 17 -20.30 14.71 -7.40
CA ASN A 17 -18.89 14.89 -7.06
C ASN A 17 -18.51 13.73 -6.13
N SER A 18 -18.42 12.53 -6.69
CA SER A 18 -17.78 11.41 -6.03
C SER A 18 -16.29 11.71 -6.02
N VAL A 19 -15.83 12.49 -5.03
CA VAL A 19 -14.42 12.47 -4.63
C VAL A 19 -14.11 11.01 -4.34
N SER A 20 -13.39 10.37 -5.25
CA SER A 20 -13.20 8.93 -5.23
C SER A 20 -12.47 8.54 -3.93
N ALA A 21 -13.06 7.64 -3.15
CA ALA A 21 -12.45 7.05 -1.95
C ALA A 21 -11.28 6.10 -2.27
N GLN A 22 -10.53 6.39 -3.35
CA GLN A 22 -9.37 5.61 -3.77
C GLN A 22 -8.29 5.66 -2.69
N THR A 23 -7.85 4.48 -2.26
CA THR A 23 -6.81 4.34 -1.24
C THR A 23 -5.45 4.75 -1.81
N ILE A 24 -4.45 4.93 -0.94
CA ILE A 24 -3.06 5.12 -1.39
C ILE A 24 -2.58 3.96 -2.28
N ILE A 25 -3.06 2.74 -2.01
CA ILE A 25 -2.73 1.55 -2.80
C ILE A 25 -3.26 1.71 -4.22
N ASP A 26 -4.46 2.25 -4.41
CA ASP A 26 -5.03 2.44 -5.75
C ASP A 26 -4.33 3.54 -6.55
N ARG A 27 -3.77 4.54 -5.87
CA ARG A 27 -3.19 5.75 -6.49
C ARG A 27 -1.68 5.70 -6.66
N TRP A 28 -1.02 4.68 -6.11
CA TRP A 28 0.42 4.50 -6.20
C TRP A 28 0.77 3.08 -6.69
N PRO A 29 0.86 2.86 -8.02
CA PRO A 29 1.03 1.52 -8.59
C PRO A 29 2.21 0.72 -8.00
N GLN A 30 3.31 1.40 -7.65
CA GLN A 30 4.48 0.79 -7.04
C GLN A 30 4.18 0.27 -5.63
N ILE A 31 3.44 1.03 -4.79
CA ILE A 31 3.05 0.57 -3.44
C ILE A 31 2.07 -0.60 -3.52
N LYS A 32 1.20 -0.63 -4.55
CA LYS A 32 0.31 -1.76 -4.82
C LYS A 32 1.07 -3.01 -5.19
N ALA A 33 1.99 -2.92 -6.15
CA ALA A 33 2.81 -4.05 -6.56
C ALA A 33 3.67 -4.57 -5.39
N TYR A 34 4.18 -3.67 -4.54
CA TYR A 34 4.87 -4.04 -3.31
C TYR A 34 3.95 -4.80 -2.35
N HIS A 35 2.77 -4.23 -2.03
CA HIS A 35 1.77 -4.82 -1.14
C HIS A 35 1.33 -6.21 -1.59
N GLU A 36 1.03 -6.39 -2.88
CA GLU A 36 0.58 -7.68 -3.41
C GLU A 36 1.61 -8.80 -3.19
N LEU A 37 2.91 -8.50 -3.33
CA LEU A 37 3.95 -9.49 -3.04
C LEU A 37 4.14 -9.68 -1.54
N MET A 38 4.12 -8.59 -0.78
CA MET A 38 4.26 -8.64 0.67
C MET A 38 3.15 -9.52 1.29
N SER A 39 1.88 -9.32 0.94
CA SER A 39 0.77 -10.16 1.41
C SER A 39 0.91 -11.62 0.99
N LYS A 40 1.36 -11.90 -0.24
CA LYS A 40 1.63 -13.27 -0.71
C LYS A 40 2.75 -13.97 0.07
N THR A 41 3.62 -13.21 0.72
CA THR A 41 4.69 -13.75 1.57
C THR A 41 4.34 -13.79 3.06
N TYR A 42 3.59 -12.80 3.55
CA TYR A 42 3.26 -12.64 4.96
C TYR A 42 2.15 -13.60 5.41
N HIS A 43 1.02 -13.68 4.70
CA HIS A 43 -0.10 -14.52 5.16
C HIS A 43 0.26 -16.02 5.27
N PRO A 44 1.00 -16.62 4.32
CA PRO A 44 1.48 -17.98 4.51
C PRO A 44 2.43 -18.14 5.72
N ALA A 45 3.23 -17.12 6.03
CA ALA A 45 4.14 -17.13 7.17
C ALA A 45 3.40 -17.10 8.52
N GLU A 46 2.20 -16.52 8.58
CA GLU A 46 1.32 -16.57 9.77
C GLU A 46 0.94 -18.01 10.13
N GLU A 47 0.93 -18.91 9.14
CA GLU A 47 0.63 -20.33 9.28
C GLU A 47 1.90 -21.20 9.30
N GLY A 48 3.08 -20.58 9.39
CA GLY A 48 4.38 -21.25 9.41
C GLY A 48 4.95 -21.65 8.05
N ASN A 49 4.25 -21.34 6.94
CA ASN A 49 4.78 -21.58 5.60
C ASN A 49 5.70 -20.43 5.15
N LEU A 50 7.01 -20.60 5.35
CA LEU A 50 8.04 -19.64 4.94
C LEU A 50 8.56 -19.83 3.51
N GLU A 51 8.09 -20.84 2.78
CA GLU A 51 8.52 -21.09 1.39
C GLU A 51 8.28 -19.87 0.47
N PRO A 52 7.13 -19.17 0.52
CA PRO A 52 6.90 -17.98 -0.29
C PRO A 52 7.90 -16.85 -0.03
N ILE A 53 8.19 -16.51 1.24
CA ILE A 53 9.13 -15.44 1.54
C ILE A 53 10.57 -15.83 1.17
N ARG A 54 10.94 -17.10 1.36
CA ARG A 54 12.26 -17.62 0.97
C ARG A 54 12.49 -17.47 -0.54
N ASN A 55 11.47 -17.74 -1.35
CA ASN A 55 11.55 -17.66 -2.81
C ASN A 55 11.40 -16.23 -3.37
N ASN A 56 10.81 -15.29 -2.62
CA ASN A 56 10.46 -13.96 -3.13
C ASN A 56 11.14 -12.79 -2.43
N SER A 57 11.95 -13.01 -1.39
CA SER A 57 12.57 -11.93 -0.60
C SER A 57 13.40 -10.94 -1.44
N GLU A 58 14.16 -11.41 -2.42
CA GLU A 58 14.93 -10.55 -3.31
C GLU A 58 14.01 -9.70 -4.22
N LEU A 59 12.94 -10.29 -4.74
CA LEU A 59 11.95 -9.55 -5.54
C LEU A 59 11.20 -8.53 -4.69
N LEU A 60 10.89 -8.86 -3.43
CA LEU A 60 10.29 -7.94 -2.48
C LEU A 60 11.21 -6.75 -2.20
N LEU A 61 12.51 -6.99 -2.02
CA LEU A 61 13.51 -5.93 -1.89
C LEU A 61 13.57 -5.03 -3.14
N LYS A 62 13.64 -5.61 -4.34
CA LYS A 62 13.62 -4.84 -5.59
C LYS A 62 12.37 -3.96 -5.71
N ARG A 63 11.20 -4.45 -5.29
CA ARG A 63 9.96 -3.65 -5.25
C ARG A 63 10.02 -2.53 -4.21
N ALA A 64 10.62 -2.77 -3.04
CA ALA A 64 10.84 -1.73 -2.04
C ALA A 64 11.80 -0.65 -2.53
N GLU A 65 12.87 -1.02 -3.23
CA GLU A 65 13.84 -0.10 -3.82
C GLU A 65 13.18 0.84 -4.85
N ALA A 66 12.23 0.32 -5.64
CA ALA A 66 11.43 1.08 -6.60
C ALA A 66 10.43 2.07 -5.96
N LEU A 67 10.16 1.96 -4.66
CA LEU A 67 9.35 2.96 -3.95
C LEU A 67 10.17 4.24 -3.75
N SER A 68 9.61 5.36 -4.20
CA SER A 68 10.29 6.66 -4.17
C SER A 68 9.32 7.80 -3.83
N VAL A 69 9.86 8.90 -3.31
CA VAL A 69 9.06 10.09 -2.99
C VAL A 69 8.51 10.73 -4.27
N GLU A 70 9.22 10.62 -5.38
CA GLU A 70 8.83 11.16 -6.69
C GLU A 70 7.57 10.47 -7.24
N THR A 71 7.39 9.17 -6.94
CA THR A 71 6.24 8.38 -7.39
C THR A 71 5.08 8.36 -6.38
N MET A 72 5.33 8.74 -5.13
CA MET A 72 4.31 8.88 -4.09
C MET A 72 3.32 10.02 -4.44
N PRO A 73 2.00 9.87 -4.26
CA PRO A 73 1.05 10.97 -4.43
C PRO A 73 1.40 12.18 -3.54
N LYS A 74 1.31 13.39 -4.11
CA LYS A 74 1.87 14.62 -3.51
C LYS A 74 1.29 14.93 -2.13
N GLU A 75 0.00 14.68 -1.94
CA GLU A 75 -0.73 14.89 -0.69
C GLU A 75 -0.20 14.04 0.49
N PHE A 76 0.53 12.96 0.22
CA PHE A 76 1.08 12.08 1.25
C PHE A 76 2.59 12.29 1.47
N ARG A 77 3.22 13.21 0.75
CA ARG A 77 4.66 13.53 0.87
C ARG A 77 4.96 14.43 2.07
N ASN A 78 4.61 13.97 3.27
CA ASN A 78 4.98 14.64 4.51
C ASN A 78 6.18 13.92 5.18
N PRO A 79 6.92 14.59 6.09
CA PRO A 79 8.12 14.02 6.71
C PRO A 79 7.88 12.64 7.36
N LYS A 80 6.75 12.44 8.05
CA LYS A 80 6.43 11.19 8.75
C LYS A 80 6.19 10.02 7.77
N THR A 81 5.46 10.27 6.68
CA THR A 81 5.26 9.25 5.63
C THR A 81 6.58 8.89 4.95
N ILE A 82 7.44 9.89 4.68
CA ILE A 82 8.75 9.68 4.06
C ILE A 82 9.67 8.86 4.98
N GLU A 83 9.74 9.21 6.27
CA GLU A 83 10.51 8.45 7.27
C GLU A 83 10.02 7.00 7.39
N THR A 84 8.70 6.81 7.40
CA THR A 84 8.12 5.46 7.46
C THR A 84 8.39 4.67 6.18
N LEU A 85 8.40 5.31 5.01
CA LEU A 85 8.83 4.68 3.77
C LEU A 85 10.29 4.22 3.81
N LEU A 86 11.20 5.05 4.34
CA LEU A 86 12.61 4.66 4.51
C LEU A 86 12.74 3.48 5.49
N THR A 87 11.95 3.48 6.56
CA THR A 87 11.88 2.37 7.52
C THR A 87 11.39 1.09 6.87
N LEU A 88 10.33 1.17 6.04
CA LEU A 88 9.82 0.04 5.26
C LEU A 88 10.94 -0.56 4.40
N LYS A 89 11.64 0.26 3.61
CA LYS A 89 12.74 -0.19 2.73
C LYS A 89 13.85 -0.89 3.52
N LYS A 90 14.25 -0.32 4.66
CA LYS A 90 15.27 -0.91 5.55
C LYS A 90 14.81 -2.25 6.13
N GLN A 91 13.56 -2.36 6.56
CA GLN A 91 13.01 -3.62 7.08
C GLN A 91 12.89 -4.68 5.98
N THR A 92 12.53 -4.30 4.74
CA THR A 92 12.53 -5.24 3.61
C THR A 92 13.93 -5.79 3.36
N GLN A 93 14.97 -4.95 3.44
CA GLN A 93 16.36 -5.39 3.34
C GLN A 93 16.72 -6.36 4.46
N VAL A 94 16.32 -6.09 5.71
CA VAL A 94 16.53 -7.00 6.85
C VAL A 94 15.89 -8.38 6.59
N VAL A 95 14.65 -8.41 6.10
CA VAL A 95 13.97 -9.68 5.76
C VAL A 95 14.75 -10.44 4.68
N ASN A 96 15.19 -9.78 3.61
CA ASN A 96 16.01 -10.40 2.58
C ASN A 96 17.34 -10.93 3.12
N ASP A 97 18.01 -10.16 3.99
CA ASP A 97 19.28 -10.58 4.59
C ASP A 97 19.11 -11.82 5.49
N LEU A 98 18.02 -11.87 6.28
CA LEU A 98 17.70 -13.04 7.12
C LEU A 98 17.44 -14.28 6.25
N VAL A 99 16.66 -14.14 5.17
CA VAL A 99 16.41 -15.24 4.22
C VAL A 99 17.71 -15.73 3.59
N ARG A 100 18.56 -14.82 3.09
CA ARG A 100 19.84 -15.16 2.44
C ARG A 100 20.83 -15.82 3.40
N LYS A 101 20.81 -15.42 4.67
CA LYS A 101 21.63 -16.03 5.74
C LYS A 101 21.05 -17.34 6.26
N LYS A 102 19.88 -17.76 5.79
CA LYS A 102 19.15 -18.94 6.30
C LYS A 102 18.95 -18.85 7.81
N ALA A 103 18.55 -17.68 8.29
CA ALA A 103 18.21 -17.44 9.69
C ALA A 103 17.07 -18.35 10.18
N ALA A 104 16.88 -18.40 11.50
CA ALA A 104 15.83 -19.21 12.10
C ALA A 104 14.44 -18.75 11.64
N ASP A 105 13.49 -19.68 11.58
CA ASP A 105 12.13 -19.40 11.12
C ASP A 105 11.46 -18.31 11.95
N ASP A 106 11.66 -18.33 13.27
CA ASP A 106 11.07 -17.34 14.18
C ASP A 106 11.65 -15.93 13.96
N GLU A 107 12.93 -15.81 13.62
CA GLU A 107 13.56 -14.54 13.26
C GLU A 107 12.96 -13.96 11.96
N ILE A 108 12.79 -14.81 10.94
CA ILE A 108 12.19 -14.41 9.66
C ILE A 108 10.73 -13.98 9.87
N THR A 109 9.94 -14.76 10.61
CA THR A 109 8.53 -14.45 10.90
C THR A 109 8.39 -13.14 11.68
N LYS A 110 9.20 -12.91 12.73
CA LYS A 110 9.19 -11.66 13.50
C LYS A 110 9.53 -10.45 12.63
N ALA A 111 10.56 -10.56 11.78
CA ALA A 111 10.96 -9.49 10.88
C ALA A 111 9.87 -9.19 9.82
N LEU A 112 9.22 -10.23 9.29
CA LEU A 112 8.16 -10.08 8.30
C LEU A 112 6.89 -9.47 8.90
N ALA A 113 6.52 -9.81 10.14
CA ALA A 113 5.43 -9.16 10.86
C ALA A 113 5.69 -7.67 11.09
N LEU A 114 6.89 -7.32 11.55
CA LEU A 114 7.27 -5.91 11.73
C LEU A 114 7.25 -5.12 10.40
N LEU A 115 7.65 -5.77 9.30
CA LEU A 115 7.59 -5.20 7.96
C LEU A 115 6.14 -4.92 7.54
N HIS A 116 5.25 -5.89 7.74
CA HIS A 116 3.83 -5.79 7.44
C HIS A 116 3.16 -4.67 8.26
N ASP A 117 3.45 -4.55 9.55
CA ASP A 117 2.94 -3.47 10.40
C ASP A 117 3.40 -2.08 9.90
N THR A 118 4.65 -1.97 9.47
CA THR A 118 5.20 -0.71 8.94
C THR A 118 4.53 -0.31 7.64
N PHE A 119 4.20 -1.28 6.78
CA PHE A 119 3.38 -1.02 5.61
C PHE A 119 2.00 -0.47 5.98
N HIS A 120 1.31 -1.09 6.95
CA HIS A 120 0.00 -0.61 7.38
C HIS A 120 0.04 0.76 8.05
N LYS A 121 1.14 1.13 8.70
CA LYS A 121 1.36 2.52 9.16
C LYS A 121 1.35 3.51 7.99
N ILE A 122 2.00 3.20 6.88
CA ILE A 122 1.96 4.04 5.66
C ILE A 122 0.53 4.17 5.17
N VAL A 123 -0.20 3.06 5.04
CA VAL A 123 -1.60 3.07 4.59
C VAL A 123 -2.47 3.91 5.51
N GLY A 124 -2.35 3.73 6.82
CA GLY A 124 -3.13 4.46 7.83
C GLY A 124 -2.86 5.97 7.83
N MET A 125 -1.61 6.38 7.66
CA MET A 125 -1.25 7.81 7.51
C MET A 125 -1.78 8.43 6.22
N CYS A 126 -2.17 7.62 5.24
CA CYS A 126 -2.75 8.06 3.98
C CYS A 126 -4.28 7.96 3.93
N GLN A 127 -4.94 7.56 5.03
CA GLN A 127 -6.39 7.59 5.10
C GLN A 127 -6.88 8.99 5.49
N PRO A 128 -8.04 9.45 4.97
CA PRO A 128 -8.67 10.65 5.49
C PRO A 128 -8.97 10.46 6.98
N GLU A 129 -8.72 11.50 7.78
CA GLU A 129 -9.05 11.47 9.21
C GLU A 129 -10.52 11.05 9.38
N LYS A 130 -10.74 10.02 10.21
CA LYS A 130 -12.09 9.70 10.67
C LYS A 130 -12.52 10.87 11.54
N LYS A 131 -13.39 11.73 11.01
CA LYS A 131 -14.11 12.75 11.78
C LYS A 131 -15.01 12.09 12.82
#